data_AF-I3XWT1-F1
#
_entry.id   AF-I3XWT1-F1
#
_cell.length_a   1.000
_cell.length_b   1.000
_cell.length_c   1.000
_cell.angle_alpha   90.00
_cell.angle_beta   90.00
_cell.angle_gamma   90.00
#
_symmetry.space_group_name_H-M   'P 1'
#
loop_
_entity.id
_entity.type
_entity.pdbx_description
1 polymer ?
#
loop_
_entity_poly.entity_id
_entity_poly.type
_entity_poly.pdbx_seq_one_letter_code
_entity_poly.pdbx_strand_id
1 'polypeptide(L)'
;MLKEFLHVGLGGMVVLKEKIEEELKVLEEKGKISTSDAKSFIDSISQRGKDEDERVKAKIKEMIKEVVGELGLATKSDIEELKSKLS
;
A
#
# COMPACT_ATOMS: atom_id res chain seq x y z
N MET A 1 11.00 -11.44 5.61
CA MET A 1 10.78 -10.71 4.34
C MET A 1 9.38 -10.09 4.24
N LEU A 2 8.31 -10.81 3.87
CA LEU A 2 6.97 -10.18 3.67
C LEU A 2 6.41 -9.50 4.94
N LYS A 3 6.53 -10.17 6.10
CA LYS A 3 6.10 -9.62 7.39
C LYS A 3 6.86 -8.34 7.77
N GLU A 4 8.17 -8.32 7.55
CA GLU A 4 9.00 -7.12 7.78
C GLU A 4 8.64 -6.01 6.80
N PHE A 5 8.39 -6.32 5.53
CA PHE A 5 7.96 -5.34 4.55
C PHE A 5 6.61 -4.70 4.92
N LEU A 6 5.67 -5.50 5.44
CA LEU A 6 4.39 -5.00 5.96
C LEU A 6 4.57 -4.13 7.21
N HIS A 7 5.43 -4.54 8.15
CA HIS A 7 5.72 -3.73 9.35
C HIS A 7 6.42 -2.41 9.01
N VAL A 8 7.41 -2.43 8.13
CA VAL A 8 8.12 -1.23 7.67
C VAL A 8 7.21 -0.34 6.82
N GLY A 9 6.39 -0.92 5.94
CA GLY A 9 5.45 -0.17 5.11
C GLY A 9 4.39 0.55 5.95
N LEU A 10 3.70 -0.18 6.83
CA LEU A 10 2.64 0.40 7.68
C LEU A 10 3.20 1.33 8.76
N GLY A 11 4.27 0.92 9.45
CA GLY A 11 4.89 1.73 10.50
C GLY A 11 5.64 2.94 9.95
N GLY A 12 6.38 2.76 8.85
CA GLY A 12 7.14 3.84 8.21
C GLY A 12 6.26 4.92 7.60
N MET A 13 5.06 4.57 7.09
CA MET A 13 4.12 5.56 6.58
C MET A 13 3.58 6.48 7.70
N VAL A 14 3.32 5.92 8.89
CA VAL A 14 2.87 6.70 10.05
C VAL A 14 3.94 7.70 10.47
N VAL A 15 5.17 7.24 10.67
CA VAL A 15 6.30 8.11 11.05
C VAL A 15 6.56 9.19 10.00
N LEU A 16 6.47 8.83 8.71
CA LEU A 16 6.64 9.79 7.63
C LEU A 16 5.56 10.88 7.65
N LYS A 17 4.30 10.48 7.86
CA LYS A 17 3.18 11.42 7.94
C LYS A 17 3.37 12.40 9.10
N GLU A 18 3.72 11.90 10.29
CA GLU A 18 4.00 12.73 11.47
C GLU A 18 5.09 13.76 11.18
N LYS A 19 6.19 13.33 10.55
CA LYS A 19 7.31 14.23 10.23
C LYS A 19 6.96 15.30 9.19
N ILE A 20 6.14 14.97 8.19
CA ILE A 20 5.65 15.95 7.22
C ILE A 20 4.74 16.97 7.91
N GLU A 21 3.82 16.53 8.76
CA GLU A 21 2.93 17.42 9.51
C GLU A 21 3.71 18.36 10.43
N GLU A 22 4.74 17.86 11.13
CA GLU A 22 5.64 18.70 11.94
C GLU A 22 6.37 19.76 11.10
N GLU A 23 6.95 19.38 9.96
CA GLU A 23 7.68 20.34 9.12
C GLU A 23 6.76 21.41 8.52
N LEU A 24 5.56 21.04 8.08
CA LEU A 24 4.57 21.99 7.59
C LEU A 24 4.13 22.96 8.69
N LYS A 25 3.93 22.48 9.92
CA LYS A 25 3.61 23.33 11.07
C LYS A 25 4.72 24.34 11.36
N VAL A 26 5.98 23.91 11.31
CA VAL A 26 7.14 24.82 11.47
C VAL A 26 7.18 25.88 10.37
N LEU A 27 6.81 25.53 9.13
CA LEU A 27 6.74 26.50 8.04
C LEU A 27 5.58 27.48 8.23
N GLU A 28 4.44 27.02 8.74
CA GLU A 28 3.27 27.83 9.04
C GLU A 28 3.56 28.84 10.15
N GLU A 29 4.17 28.39 11.25
CA GLU A 29 4.59 29.24 12.37
C GLU A 29 5.61 30.31 11.93
N LYS A 30 6.44 30.00 10.93
CA LYS A 30 7.40 30.94 10.32
C LYS A 30 6.75 31.86 9.28
N GLY A 31 5.45 31.74 9.01
CA GLY A 31 4.74 32.50 8.00
C GLY A 31 5.18 32.19 6.56
N LYS A 32 5.84 31.04 6.33
CA LYS A 32 6.36 30.62 5.02
C LYS A 32 5.36 29.86 4.18
N ILE A 33 4.28 29.36 4.79
CA ILE A 33 3.18 28.68 4.14
C ILE A 33 1.88 29.08 4.84
N SER A 34 0.79 29.16 4.08
CA SER A 34 -0.54 29.36 4.67
C SER A 34 -1.10 28.04 5.20
N THR A 35 -2.01 28.11 6.18
CA THR A 35 -2.74 26.94 6.68
C THR A 35 -3.45 26.18 5.54
N SER A 36 -4.00 26.91 4.56
CA SER A 36 -4.68 26.32 3.41
C SER A 36 -3.73 25.53 2.50
N ASP A 37 -2.53 26.07 2.26
CA ASP A 37 -1.55 25.40 1.40
C ASP A 37 -0.96 24.16 2.08
N ALA A 38 -0.68 24.25 3.39
CA ALA A 38 -0.22 23.10 4.17
C ALA A 38 -1.25 21.96 4.15
N LYS A 39 -2.54 22.29 4.34
CA LYS A 39 -3.62 21.30 4.26
C LYS A 39 -3.75 20.71 2.84
N SER A 40 -3.69 21.55 1.82
CA SER A 40 -3.76 21.09 0.42
C SER A 40 -2.60 20.16 0.06
N PHE A 41 -1.41 20.41 0.61
CA PHE A 41 -0.26 19.53 0.42
C PHE A 41 -0.48 18.14 1.03
N ILE A 42 -0.95 18.07 2.28
CA ILE A 42 -1.30 16.79 2.94
C ILE A 42 -2.38 16.05 2.15
N ASP A 43 -3.43 16.75 1.73
CA ASP A 43 -4.54 16.16 0.96
C ASP A 43 -4.03 15.61 -0.39
N SER A 44 -3.13 16.32 -1.06
CA SER A 44 -2.53 15.88 -2.33
C SER A 44 -1.70 14.60 -2.17
N ILE A 45 -0.93 14.48 -1.08
CA ILE A 45 -0.13 13.28 -0.79
C ILE A 45 -1.05 12.11 -0.45
N SER A 46 -2.07 12.36 0.36
CA SER A 46 -3.07 11.35 0.74
C SER A 46 -3.79 10.79 -0.48
N GLN A 47 -4.20 11.67 -1.40
CA GLN A 47 -4.87 11.24 -2.63
C GLN A 47 -3.95 10.41 -3.53
N ARG A 48 -2.71 10.86 -3.76
CA ARG A 48 -1.71 10.09 -4.53
C ARG A 48 -1.41 8.74 -3.88
N GLY A 49 -1.39 8.67 -2.55
CA GLY A 49 -1.21 7.43 -1.81
C GLY A 49 -2.34 6.43 -2.07
N LYS A 50 -3.60 6.89 -2.11
CA LYS A 50 -4.76 6.04 -2.44
C LYS A 50 -4.70 5.52 -3.87
N ASP A 51 -4.29 6.36 -4.82
CA ASP A 51 -4.18 5.95 -6.23
C ASP A 51 -3.09 4.87 -6.41
N GLU A 52 -1.97 4.99 -5.68
CA GLU A 52 -0.88 4.01 -5.73
C GLU A 52 -1.21 2.71 -4.98
N ASP A 53 -2.04 2.76 -3.93
CA ASP A 53 -2.46 1.59 -3.13
C ASP A 53 -3.11 0.50 -4.00
N GLU A 54 -4.01 0.87 -4.93
CA GLU A 54 -4.63 -0.09 -5.84
C GLU A 54 -3.61 -0.75 -6.79
N ARG A 55 -2.62 0.01 -7.26
CA ARG A 55 -1.54 -0.53 -8.10
C ARG A 55 -0.66 -1.51 -7.31
N VAL A 56 -0.35 -1.18 -6.06
CA VAL A 56 0.44 -2.03 -5.17
C VAL A 56 -0.31 -3.32 -4.83
N LYS A 57 -1.61 -3.25 -4.49
CA LYS A 57 -2.46 -4.42 -4.26
C LYS A 57 -2.47 -5.36 -5.47
N ALA A 58 -2.60 -4.81 -6.68
CA ALA A 58 -2.58 -5.61 -7.90
C ALA A 58 -1.26 -6.37 -8.07
N LYS A 59 -0.12 -5.69 -7.88
CA LYS A 59 1.22 -6.31 -7.91
C LYS A 59 1.41 -7.38 -6.85
N ILE A 60 0.95 -7.13 -5.61
CA ILE A 60 1.02 -8.14 -4.54
C ILE A 60 0.22 -9.38 -4.92
N LYS A 61 -0.97 -9.21 -5.50
CA LYS A 61 -1.81 -10.33 -5.95
C LYS A 61 -1.15 -11.13 -7.06
N GLU A 62 -0.46 -10.46 -7.99
CA GLU A 62 0.32 -11.08 -9.05
C GLU A 62 1.49 -11.89 -8.49
N MET A 63 2.33 -11.29 -7.63
CA MET A 63 3.44 -11.99 -6.96
C MET A 63 2.97 -13.23 -6.19
N ILE A 64 1.82 -13.16 -5.50
CA ILE A 64 1.27 -14.32 -4.79
C ILE A 64 0.87 -15.42 -5.78
N LYS A 65 0.26 -15.07 -6.92
CA LYS A 65 -0.11 -16.06 -7.95
C LYS A 65 1.12 -16.73 -8.55
N GLU A 66 2.18 -15.96 -8.83
CA GLU A 66 3.45 -16.49 -9.32
C GLU A 66 4.05 -17.48 -8.33
N VAL A 67 4.17 -17.11 -7.06
CA VAL A 67 4.67 -17.99 -5.99
C VAL A 67 3.83 -19.27 -5.85
N VAL A 68 2.50 -19.17 -5.91
CA VAL A 68 1.60 -20.33 -5.89
C VAL A 68 1.89 -21.28 -7.06
N GLY A 69 2.10 -20.74 -8.26
CA GLY A 69 2.45 -21.50 -9.45
C GLY A 69 3.83 -22.15 -9.36
N GLU A 70 4.85 -21.40 -8.92
CA GLU A 70 6.23 -21.89 -8.77
C GLU A 70 6.33 -23.03 -7.74
N LEU A 71 5.54 -22.97 -6.68
CA LEU A 71 5.48 -24.00 -5.64
C LEU A 71 4.61 -25.21 -6.03
N GLY A 72 3.96 -25.18 -7.20
CA GLY A 72 3.09 -26.25 -7.68
C GLY A 72 1.85 -26.47 -6.80
N LEU A 73 1.37 -25.43 -6.13
CA LEU A 73 0.20 -25.54 -5.25
C LEU A 73 -1.08 -25.61 -6.08
N ALA A 74 -1.94 -26.58 -5.77
CA ALA A 74 -3.25 -26.71 -6.41
C ALA A 74 -4.14 -25.50 -6.10
N THR A 75 -4.66 -24.87 -7.14
CA THR A 75 -5.59 -23.76 -7.04
C THR A 75 -7.02 -24.25 -6.86
N LYS A 76 -7.92 -23.33 -6.49
CA LYS A 76 -9.35 -23.65 -6.40
C LYS A 76 -9.92 -24.13 -7.74
N SER A 77 -9.43 -23.56 -8.85
CA SER A 77 -9.83 -23.99 -10.21
C SER A 77 -9.43 -25.44 -10.46
N ASP A 78 -8.21 -25.82 -10.08
CA ASP A 78 -7.71 -27.19 -10.26
C ASP A 78 -8.57 -28.20 -9.47
N ILE A 79 -9.00 -27.82 -8.25
CA ILE A 79 -9.88 -28.64 -7.40
C ILE A 79 -11.29 -28.76 -8.01
N GLU A 80 -11.85 -27.67 -8.54
CA GLU A 80 -13.16 -27.69 -9.18
C GLU A 80 -13.16 -28.53 -10.46
N GLU A 81 -12.11 -28.44 -11.28
CA GLU A 81 -11.93 -29.28 -12.46
C GLU A 81 -11.81 -30.77 -12.08
N LEU A 82 -11.04 -31.08 -11.04
CA LEU A 82 -10.90 -32.45 -10.54
C LEU A 82 -12.25 -33.02 -10.07
N LYS A 83 -13.05 -32.24 -9.34
CA LYS A 83 -14.39 -32.66 -8.88
C LYS A 83 -15.33 -32.95 -10.04
N SER A 84 -15.30 -32.12 -11.08
CA SER A 84 -16.12 -32.32 -12.28
C SER A 84 -15.77 -33.60 -13.05
N LYS A 85 -14.53 -34.08 -12.97
CA LYS A 85 -14.08 -35.32 -13.62
C LYS A 85 -14.38 -36.58 -12.80
N LEU A 86 -14.63 -36.42 -11.50
CA LEU A 86 -14.90 -37.52 -10.55
C LEU A 86 -16.40 -37.77 -10.31
N SER A 87 -17.26 -36.84 -10.74
CA SER A 87 -18.73 -37.04 -10.80
C SER A 87 -19.13 -37.61 -12.14
#